data_AF-A0A2E4NCP4-F1
#
_entry.id   AF-A0A2E4NCP4-F1
#
_cell.length_a   1.000
_cell.length_b   1.000
_cell.length_c   1.000
_cell.angle_alpha   90.00
_cell.angle_beta   90.00
_cell.angle_gamma   90.00
#
_symmetry.space_group_name_H-M   'P 1'
#
loop_
_entity.id
_entity.type
_entity.pdbx_description
1 polymer ?
#
loop_
_entity_poly.entity_id
_entity_poly.type
_entity_poly.pdbx_seq_one_letter_code
_entity_poly.pdbx_strand_id
1 'polypeptide(L)' 'MALDPDIFKQLEDTVARVVRERWIPLEDDVEETGEVSQDVIDEMKEMGLF' A
#
# COMPACT_ATOMS: atom_id res chain seq x y z
N MET A 1 16.02 5.56 18.36
CA MET A 1 15.61 4.18 18.70
C MET A 1 15.37 3.50 17.37
N ALA A 2 16.10 2.44 17.02
CA ALA A 2 15.80 1.68 15.81
C ALA A 2 14.55 0.83 16.09
N LEU A 3 13.64 0.75 15.12
CA LEU A 3 12.52 -0.19 15.20
C LEU A 3 13.10 -1.61 15.28
N ASP A 4 12.47 -2.46 16.09
CA ASP A 4 12.85 -3.87 16.15
C ASP A 4 12.76 -4.48 14.73
N PRO A 5 13.82 -5.14 14.24
CA PRO A 5 13.84 -5.68 12.88
C PRO A 5 12.70 -6.65 12.57
N ASP A 6 12.25 -7.43 13.55
CA ASP A 6 11.17 -8.40 13.37
C ASP A 6 9.81 -7.70 13.26
N ILE A 7 9.64 -6.57 13.96
CA ILE A 7 8.46 -5.73 13.85
C ILE A 7 8.44 -4.99 12.50
N PHE A 8 9.58 -4.49 12.06
CA PHE A 8 9.71 -3.87 10.73
C PHE A 8 9.35 -4.86 9.63
N LYS A 9 9.87 -6.09 9.70
CA LYS A 9 9.56 -7.16 8.75
C LYS A 9 8.06 -7.47 8.68
N GLN A 10 7.37 -7.53 9.82
CA GLN A 10 5.93 -7.76 9.85
C GLN A 10 5.13 -6.64 9.18
N LEU A 11 5.55 -5.39 9.36
CA LEU A 11 4.96 -4.25 8.67
C LEU A 11 5.22 -4.35 7.16
N GLU A 12 6.46 -4.61 6.75
CA GLU A 12 6.85 -4.78 5.35
C GLU A 12 6.03 -5.89 4.67
N ASP A 13 5.92 -7.06 5.29
CA ASP A 13 5.16 -8.20 4.77
C ASP A 13 3.66 -7.86 4.63
N THR A 14 3.12 -7.09 5.58
CA THR A 14 1.72 -6.63 5.53
C THR A 14 1.49 -5.67 4.36
N VAL A 15 2.38 -4.69 4.19
CA VAL A 15 2.30 -3.72 3.07
C VAL A 15 2.48 -4.44 1.73
N ALA A 16 3.46 -5.34 1.62
CA ALA A 16 3.72 -6.10 0.41
C ALA A 16 2.51 -6.93 -0.04
N ARG A 17 1.78 -7.54 0.91
CA ARG A 17 0.54 -8.27 0.60
C ARG A 17 -0.55 -7.35 0.08
N VAL A 18 -0.79 -6.21 0.74
CA VAL A 18 -1.81 -5.24 0.31
C VAL A 18 -1.50 -4.72 -1.10
N VAL A 19 -0.25 -4.33 -1.35
CA VAL A 19 0.19 -3.87 -2.68
C VAL A 19 -0.11 -4.93 -3.74
N ARG A 20 0.31 -6.19 -3.48
CA ARG A 20 0.14 -7.27 -4.46
C ARG A 20 -1.32 -7.65 -4.72
N GLU A 21 -2.13 -7.72 -3.68
CA GLU A 21 -3.49 -8.24 -3.77
C GLU A 21 -4.52 -7.16 -4.14
N ARG A 22 -4.25 -5.89 -3.81
CA ARG A 22 -5.22 -4.80 -3.95
C ARG A 22 -4.79 -3.71 -4.92
N TRP A 23 -3.53 -3.28 -4.92
CA TRP A 23 -3.11 -2.10 -5.69
C TRP A 23 -2.53 -2.43 -7.07
N ILE A 24 -1.72 -3.50 -7.20
CA ILE A 24 -1.24 -3.96 -8.50
C ILE A 24 -2.38 -4.25 -9.49
N PRO A 25 -3.50 -4.89 -9.10
CA PRO A 25 -4.62 -5.10 -10.02
C PRO A 25 -5.27 -3.82 -10.55
N LEU A 26 -5.07 -2.67 -9.91
CA LEU A 26 -5.61 -1.37 -10.33
C LEU A 26 -4.67 -0.62 -11.27
N GLU A 27 -3.49 -1.18 -11.59
CA GLU A 27 -2.50 -0.53 -12.46
C GLU A 27 -3.07 -0.19 -13.84
N ASP A 28 -3.84 -1.10 -14.44
CA ASP A 28 -4.50 -0.89 -15.74
C ASP A 28 -5.48 0.30 -15.68
N ASP A 29 -6.26 0.42 -14.59
CA ASP A 29 -7.20 1.52 -14.40
C ASP A 29 -6.47 2.86 -14.24
N VAL A 30 -5.34 2.88 -13.54
CA VAL A 30 -4.51 4.09 -13.36
C VAL A 30 -3.86 4.49 -14.68
N GLU A 31 -3.43 3.53 -15.51
CA GLU A 31 -2.86 3.82 -16.83
C GLU A 31 -3.91 4.47 -17.75
N GLU A 32 -5.15 3.97 -17.74
CA GLU A 32 -6.23 4.50 -18.57
C GLU A 32 -6.70 5.89 -18.10
N THR A 33 -6.90 6.06 -16.81
CA THR A 33 -7.51 7.26 -16.22
C THR A 33 -6.49 8.36 -15.90
N GLY A 34 -5.22 7.98 -15.71
CA GLY A 34 -4.16 8.87 -15.27
C GLY A 34 -4.27 9.30 -13.81
N GLU A 35 -5.14 8.67 -13.01
CA GLU A 35 -5.37 9.02 -11.62
C GLU A 35 -5.41 7.78 -10.72
N VAL A 36 -4.93 7.95 -9.48
CA VAL A 36 -5.08 6.94 -8.44
C VAL A 36 -6.42 7.16 -7.75
N SER A 37 -7.25 6.12 -7.68
CA SER A 37 -8.54 6.19 -7.01
C SER A 37 -8.41 6.68 -5.56
N GLN A 38 -9.36 7.53 -5.14
CA GLN A 38 -9.41 8.05 -3.77
C GLN A 38 -9.48 6.93 -2.72
N ASP A 39 -10.09 5.79 -3.06
CA ASP A 39 -10.18 4.62 -2.18
C ASP A 39 -8.79 4.05 -1.83
N VAL A 40 -7.86 4.04 -2.79
CA VAL A 40 -6.46 3.61 -2.57
C VAL A 40 -5.74 4.60 -1.68
N ILE A 41 -5.93 5.90 -1.93
CA ILE A 41 -5.32 6.97 -1.14
C ILE A 41 -5.80 6.93 0.32
N ASP A 42 -7.08 6.68 0.54
CA ASP A 42 -7.64 6.61 1.89
C ASP A 42 -7.18 5.34 2.62
N GLU A 43 -7.09 4.19 1.94
CA GLU A 43 -6.49 2.98 2.50
C GLU A 43 -5.03 3.24 2.95
N MET A 44 -4.23 3.91 2.12
CA MET A 44 -2.84 4.26 2.48
C MET A 44 -2.77 5.11 3.76
N LYS A 45 -3.69 6.07 3.94
CA LYS A 45 -3.75 6.90 5.15
C LYS A 45 -4.18 6.08 6.37
N GLU A 46 -5.16 5.20 6.23
CA GLU A 46 -5.60 4.31 7.30
C GLU A 46 -4.48 3.37 7.76
N MET A 47 -3.62 2.94 6.84
CA MET A 47 -2.42 2.15 7.14
C MET A 47 -1.27 2.97 7.75
N GLY A 48 -1.41 4.30 7.85
CA GLY A 48 -0.36 5.18 8.36
C GLY A 48 0.86 5.29 7.43
N LEU A 49 0.65 5.11 6.12
CA LEU A 49 1.70 5.23 5.09
C LEU A 49 1.90 6.67 4.61
N PHE A 50 1.14 7.62 5.16
CA PHE A 50 1.27 9.06 5.04
C PHE A 50 1.57 9.68 6.41
#